data_AF-A0ABD1BDI1-F1
#
_entry.id   AF-A0ABD1BDI1-F1
#
_cell.length_a   1.000
_cell.length_b   1.000
_cell.length_c   1.000
_cell.angle_alpha   90.00
_cell.angle_beta   90.00
_cell.angle_gamma   90.00
#
_symmetry.space_group_name_H-M   'P 1'
#
loop_
_entity.id
_entity.type
_entity.pdbx_description
1 polymer ?
#
loop_
_entity_poly.entity_id
_entity_poly.type
_entity_poly.pdbx_seq_one_letter_code
_entity_poly.pdbx_strand_id
1 'polypeptide(L)' 'MKSRRLNVSEDSLTTSMNGRENSLLIPMDLLVEIFSWLPAKTIARFRCLAKPWASILQLPYFMELFQTKSYARRQL' A
#
# COMPACT_ATOMS: atom_id res chain seq x y z
N MET A 1 -17.77 -24.44 -27.98
CA MET A 1 -17.83 -24.42 -26.50
C MET A 1 -16.54 -23.78 -26.00
N LYS A 2 -16.57 -22.55 -25.47
CA LYS A 2 -16.58 -22.23 -24.02
C LYS A 2 -15.32 -22.83 -23.34
N SER A 3 -14.36 -22.09 -22.77
CA SER A 3 -14.26 -20.69 -22.35
C SER A 3 -12.83 -20.36 -21.91
N ARG A 4 -12.40 -19.12 -22.17
CA ARG A 4 -11.77 -18.14 -21.25
C ARG A 4 -11.11 -18.67 -19.95
N ARG A 5 -9.81 -18.39 -19.79
CA ARG A 5 -9.12 -17.96 -18.55
C ARG A 5 -7.78 -17.33 -18.96
N LEU A 6 -7.26 -16.22 -18.45
CA LEU A 6 -7.72 -15.11 -17.62
C LEU A 6 -6.82 -13.93 -18.05
N ASN A 7 -7.44 -12.81 -18.38
CA ASN A 7 -6.80 -11.51 -18.44
C ASN A 7 -6.39 -11.12 -17.01
N VAL A 8 -5.13 -11.37 -16.64
CA VAL A 8 -4.53 -10.69 -15.48
C VAL A 8 -4.37 -9.23 -15.90
N SER A 9 -5.35 -8.43 -15.50
CA SER A 9 -5.33 -6.99 -15.68
C SER A 9 -4.30 -6.43 -14.70
N GLU A 10 -3.11 -6.11 -15.21
CA GLU A 10 -2.04 -5.40 -14.51
C GLU A 10 -2.38 -3.91 -14.25
N ASP A 11 -3.64 -3.51 -14.45
CA ASP A 11 -4.07 -2.11 -14.53
C ASP A 11 -4.63 -1.56 -13.19
N SER A 12 -4.33 -2.21 -12.06
CA SER A 12 -4.83 -1.79 -10.72
C SER A 12 -3.75 -1.50 -9.68
N LEU A 13 -2.46 -1.61 -10.00
CA LEU A 13 -1.37 -1.28 -9.04
C LEU A 13 -1.00 0.21 -9.01
N THR A 14 -1.60 1.02 -9.88
CA THR A 14 -1.44 2.48 -9.93
C THR A 14 -2.66 3.16 -9.32
N THR A 15 -2.59 3.53 -8.03
CA THR A 15 -3.60 4.45 -7.49
C THR A 15 -3.35 5.82 -8.11
N SER A 16 -4.22 6.19 -9.05
CA SER A 16 -4.27 7.55 -9.59
C SER A 16 -4.66 8.49 -8.44
N MET A 17 -3.71 9.31 -7.99
CA MET A 17 -3.95 10.40 -7.06
C MET A 17 -4.80 11.43 -7.79
N ASN A 18 -6.12 11.33 -7.66
CA ASN A 18 -7.03 12.14 -8.47
C ASN A 18 -6.84 13.64 -8.19
N GLY A 19 -6.29 14.36 -9.18
CA GLY A 19 -6.11 15.81 -9.14
C GLY A 19 -4.92 16.30 -9.98
N ARG A 20 -5.03 16.20 -11.31
CA ARG A 20 -4.11 16.71 -12.35
C ARG A 20 -2.79 15.96 -12.54
N GLU A 21 -2.69 15.41 -13.75
CA GLU A 21 -1.50 15.15 -14.56
C GLU A 21 -0.14 15.52 -13.96
N ASN A 22 0.77 14.54 -13.90
CA ASN A 22 2.21 14.64 -13.61
C ASN A 22 2.69 14.60 -12.14
N SER A 23 1.95 13.97 -11.24
CA SER A 23 2.53 13.61 -9.92
C SER A 23 3.12 12.20 -9.97
N LEU A 24 4.45 12.11 -9.79
CA LEU A 24 5.27 10.90 -9.65
C LEU A 24 4.42 9.68 -9.21
N LEU A 25 4.11 8.80 -10.16
CA LEU A 25 3.35 7.58 -9.91
C LEU A 25 4.25 6.60 -9.16
N ILE A 26 4.18 6.61 -7.83
CA ILE A 26 4.81 5.57 -7.01
C ILE A 26 3.83 4.39 -6.96
N PRO A 27 4.24 3.18 -7.40
CA PRO A 27 3.43 1.98 -7.27
C PRO A 27 2.98 1.73 -5.83
N MET A 28 1.78 1.19 -5.66
CA MET A 28 1.22 0.89 -4.33
C MET A 28 2.12 -0.04 -3.51
N ASP A 29 2.76 -1.01 -4.16
CA ASP A 29 3.63 -1.98 -3.50
C ASP A 29 4.85 -1.31 -2.86
N LEU A 30 5.43 -0.31 -3.53
CA LEU A 30 6.55 0.47 -2.98
C LEU A 30 6.09 1.32 -1.80
N LEU A 31 4.90 1.90 -1.85
CA LEU A 31 4.34 2.65 -0.72
C LEU A 31 4.11 1.74 0.50
N VAL A 32 3.59 0.53 0.28
CA VAL A 32 3.43 -0.50 1.33
C VAL A 32 4.78 -0.85 1.94
N GLU A 33 5.82 -1.05 1.13
CA GLU A 33 7.16 -1.34 1.61
C GLU A 33 7.73 -0.19 2.45
N ILE A 34 7.67 1.05 1.95
CA ILE A 34 8.13 2.25 2.67
C ILE A 34 7.39 2.41 4.01
N PHE A 35 6.06 2.32 3.99
CA PHE A 35 5.27 2.44 5.22
C PHE A 35 5.56 1.31 6.22
N SER A 36 5.90 0.11 5.75
CA SER A 36 6.22 -1.01 6.65
C SER A 36 7.52 -0.83 7.43
N TRP A 37 8.44 0.02 6.96
CA TRP A 37 9.69 0.35 7.67
C TRP A 37 9.47 1.36 8.79
N LEU A 38 8.44 2.21 8.67
CA LEU A 38 8.20 3.30 9.58
C LEU A 38 7.60 2.82 10.92
N PRO A 39 7.81 3.55 12.04
CA PRO A 39 7.11 3.28 13.29
C PRO A 39 5.59 3.58 13.20
N ALA A 40 4.79 2.87 13.99
CA ALA A 40 3.32 3.01 14.03
C ALA A 40 2.86 4.47 14.24
N LYS A 41 3.56 5.21 15.11
CA LYS A 41 3.26 6.62 15.41
C LYS A 41 3.38 7.52 14.18
N THR A 42 4.36 7.25 13.31
CA THR A 42 4.59 8.01 12.08
C THR A 42 3.53 7.65 11.04
N ILE A 43 3.22 6.37 10.89
CA ILE A 43 2.17 5.86 9.99
C ILE A 43 0.82 6.48 10.31
N ALA A 44 0.47 6.59 11.60
CA ALA A 44 -0.79 7.20 12.03
C ALA A 44 -0.93 8.67 11.58
N ARG A 45 0.18 9.41 11.49
CA ARG A 45 0.20 10.78 10.95
C ARG A 45 -0.01 10.78 9.43
N PHE A 46 0.70 9.89 8.73
CA PHE A 46 0.60 9.77 7.26
C PHE A 46 -0.80 9.42 6.78
N ARG A 47 -1.55 8.64 7.56
CA ARG A 47 -2.96 8.31 7.29
C ARG A 47 -3.85 9.54 7.11
N CYS A 48 -3.52 10.68 7.72
CA CYS A 48 -4.31 11.90 7.63
C CYS A 48 -3.83 12.87 6.54
N LEU A 49 -2.67 12.62 5.91
CA LEU A 49 -2.07 13.58 4.97
C LEU A 49 -2.59 13.45 3.54
N ALA A 50 -2.98 12.24 3.13
CA ALA A 50 -3.53 12.00 1.80
C ALA A 50 -4.56 10.87 1.84
N LYS A 51 -5.68 11.07 1.14
CA LYS A 51 -6.71 10.02 0.94
C LYS A 51 -6.13 8.68 0.44
N PRO A 52 -5.26 8.65 -0.58
CA PRO A 52 -4.69 7.38 -1.04
C PRO A 52 -3.80 6.70 0.00
N TRP A 53 -3.07 7.46 0.81
CA TRP A 53 -2.26 6.89 1.90
C TRP A 53 -3.17 6.27 2.97
N ALA A 54 -4.29 6.91 3.28
CA ALA A 54 -5.30 6.35 4.17
C ALA A 54 -5.81 5.00 3.66
N SER A 55 -6.13 4.90 2.36
CA SER A 55 -6.54 3.64 1.74
C SER A 55 -5.47 2.57 1.84
N ILE A 56 -4.20 2.88 1.52
CA ILE A 56 -3.07 1.95 1.59
C ILE A 56 -2.89 1.38 3.00
N LEU A 57 -2.87 2.27 3.99
CA LEU A 57 -2.63 1.92 5.39
C LEU A 57 -3.79 1.15 6.03
N GLN A 58 -4.96 1.12 5.40
CA GLN A 58 -6.12 0.33 5.81
C GLN A 58 -6.18 -1.05 5.15
N LEU A 59 -5.29 -1.37 4.19
CA LEU A 59 -5.30 -2.70 3.59
C LEU A 59 -4.95 -3.78 4.64
N PRO A 60 -5.70 -4.91 4.68
CA PRO A 60 -5.41 -6.00 5.60
C PRO A 60 -3.99 -6.57 5.38
N TYR A 61 -3.57 -6.66 4.11
CA TYR A 61 -2.21 -7.08 3.74
C TYR A 61 -1.12 -6.21 4.38
N PHE A 62 -1.30 -4.87 4.38
CA PHE A 62 -0.35 -3.96 5.02
C PHE A 62 -0.27 -4.21 6.53
N MET A 63 -1.42 -4.40 7.17
CA MET A 63 -1.50 -4.62 8.60
C MET A 63 -0.84 -5.93 9.02
N GLU A 64 -1.05 -7.02 8.29
CA GLU A 64 -0.38 -8.30 8.51
C GLU A 64 1.15 -8.15 8.40
N LEU A 65 1.61 -7.54 7.31
CA LEU A 65 3.04 -7.32 7.06
C LEU A 65 3.69 -6.45 8.14
N PHE A 66 2.99 -5.41 8.59
CA PHE A 66 3.43 -4.55 9.68
C PHE A 66 3.51 -5.29 11.02
N GLN A 67 2.55 -6.18 11.30
CA GLN A 67 2.55 -7.01 12.51
C GLN A 67 3.71 -8.02 12.50
N THR A 68 3.92 -8.74 11.39
CA THR A 68 5.02 -9.70 11.24
C THR A 68 6.37 -9.02 11.45
N LYS A 69 6.61 -7.87 10.80
CA LYS A 69 7.86 -7.11 10.98
C LYS A 69 8.02 -6.57 12.40
N SER A 70 6.93 -6.13 13.03
CA SER A 70 6.97 -5.62 14.40
C SER A 70 7.24 -6.72 15.43
N TYR A 71 6.72 -7.92 15.19
CA TYR A 71 7.02 -9.09 16.01
C TYR A 71 8.49 -9.48 15.87
N ALA A 72 9.01 -9.60 14.64
CA ALA A 72 10.42 -9.92 14.40
C ALA A 72 11.37 -8.91 15.07
N ARG A 73 11.05 -7.61 15.03
CA ARG A 73 11.85 -6.56 15.68
C ARG A 73 11.86 -6.63 17.21
N ARG A 74 10.88 -7.27 17.84
CA ARG A 74 10.84 -7.43 19.32
C ARG A 74 11.63 -8.64 19.81
N GLN A 75 11.95 -9.56 18.91
CA GLN A 75 12.63 -10.83 19.24
C GLN A 75 14.16 -10.75 19.05
N LEU A 76 14.68 -9.56 18.69
CA LEU A 76 16.09 -9.19 18.63
C LEU A 76 16.42 -8.31 19.84
#